data_AF-A0A4R6IS55-F1
#
_entry.id   AF-A0A4R6IS55-F1
#
_cell.length_a   1.000
_cell.length_b   1.000
_cell.length_c   1.000
_cell.angle_alpha   90.00
_cell.angle_beta   90.00
_cell.angle_gamma   90.00
#
_symmetry.space_group_name_H-M   'P 1'
#
loop_
_entity.id
_entity.type
_entity.pdbx_description
1 polymer ?
#
loop_
_entity_poly.entity_id
_entity_poly.type
_entity_poly.pdbx_seq_one_letter_code
_entity_poly.pdbx_strand_id
1 'polypeptide(L)'
;MKHLPAYIAIFLFCISAKVFSQTTQTNDTVYQSDQLIITRLSKHSYVHTSYLYTNSFGKVPCNGMIVLNKNEAVVFDTPANDTSTKELINWLQLKEKSKIKAIVPTHFHEDCLGGLKAFHQYQAPSYANNLTITLAKAQQYTLPTNGFTGELMLTVGGEKIYIRFFGEGHTKDNVVAYFPTDQILFGGCLIKELDATKGFLGDANVKVWSATVESIKKSYPGLKIVIPGHGEPGNIALLDYTIRLFSKE
;
A
#
# COMPACT_ATOMS: atom_id res chain seq x y z
N MET A 1 13.19 -62.50 -55.66
CA MET A 1 14.03 -61.66 -54.78
C MET A 1 13.11 -61.03 -53.74
N LYS A 2 13.43 -61.20 -52.45
CA LYS A 2 12.54 -60.92 -51.31
C LYS A 2 12.40 -59.41 -51.10
N HIS A 3 11.17 -58.87 -51.13
CA HIS A 3 10.88 -57.53 -50.67
C HIS A 3 10.34 -57.59 -49.23
N LEU A 4 11.05 -56.93 -48.33
CA LEU A 4 10.75 -56.79 -46.91
C LEU A 4 9.69 -55.67 -46.71
N PRO A 5 8.68 -55.83 -45.84
CA PRO A 5 7.73 -54.76 -45.58
C PRO A 5 8.34 -53.71 -44.62
N ALA A 6 8.20 -52.43 -44.97
CA ALA A 6 8.60 -51.31 -44.15
C ALA A 6 7.58 -51.09 -43.03
N TYR A 7 8.02 -51.21 -41.77
CA TYR A 7 7.23 -50.81 -40.60
C TYR A 7 7.42 -49.32 -40.36
N ILE A 8 6.34 -48.55 -40.50
CA ILE A 8 6.28 -47.13 -40.11
C ILE A 8 6.00 -47.08 -38.61
N ALA A 9 7.01 -46.70 -37.82
CA ALA A 9 6.84 -46.42 -36.39
C ALA A 9 6.26 -45.01 -36.22
N ILE A 10 5.01 -44.92 -35.79
CA ILE A 10 4.36 -43.65 -35.43
C ILE A 10 4.76 -43.33 -33.98
N PHE A 11 5.67 -42.37 -33.80
CA PHE A 11 5.95 -41.77 -32.49
C PHE A 11 4.83 -40.81 -32.12
N LEU A 12 3.94 -41.23 -31.23
CA LEU A 12 2.95 -40.37 -30.56
C LEU A 12 3.67 -39.48 -29.54
N PHE A 13 3.94 -38.24 -29.93
CA PHE A 13 4.47 -37.21 -29.03
C PHE A 13 3.30 -36.64 -28.21
N CYS A 14 3.06 -37.20 -27.02
CA CYS A 14 2.09 -36.63 -26.07
C CYS A 14 2.64 -35.33 -25.48
N ILE A 15 2.33 -34.20 -26.11
CA ILE A 15 2.57 -32.87 -25.53
C ILE A 15 1.55 -32.68 -24.40
N SER A 16 1.96 -32.93 -23.16
CA SER A 16 1.18 -32.53 -21.99
C SER A 16 1.23 -31.00 -21.88
N ALA A 17 0.23 -30.32 -22.41
CA ALA A 17 0.02 -28.90 -22.16
C ALA A 17 -0.28 -28.72 -20.67
N LYS A 18 0.73 -28.31 -19.89
CA LYS A 18 0.50 -27.81 -18.54
C LYS A 18 -0.24 -26.48 -18.69
N VAL A 19 -1.56 -26.53 -18.55
CA VAL A 19 -2.39 -25.34 -18.41
C VAL A 19 -1.96 -24.67 -17.11
N PHE A 20 -1.17 -23.61 -17.23
CA PHE A 20 -0.89 -22.72 -16.11
C PHE A 20 -2.17 -21.95 -15.85
N SER A 21 -2.94 -22.38 -14.84
CA SER A 21 -4.09 -21.61 -14.36
C SER A 21 -3.53 -20.31 -13.77
N GLN A 22 -3.59 -19.23 -14.54
CA GLN A 22 -3.47 -17.89 -13.98
C GLN A 22 -4.71 -17.68 -13.13
N THR A 23 -4.59 -17.86 -11.82
CA THR A 23 -5.57 -17.37 -10.87
C THR A 23 -5.65 -15.86 -11.03
N THR A 24 -6.65 -15.40 -11.77
CA THR A 24 -7.11 -14.01 -11.72
C THR A 24 -7.49 -13.73 -10.28
N GLN A 25 -6.65 -12.98 -9.58
CA GLN A 25 -6.93 -12.52 -8.23
C GLN A 25 -8.09 -11.53 -8.34
N THR A 26 -9.31 -12.02 -8.14
CA THR A 26 -10.50 -11.16 -8.08
C THR A 26 -10.38 -10.32 -6.83
N ASN A 27 -10.01 -9.06 -7.01
CA ASN A 27 -10.11 -8.03 -5.98
C ASN A 27 -11.55 -7.97 -5.49
N ASP A 28 -11.81 -8.49 -4.29
CA ASP A 28 -13.14 -8.60 -3.71
C ASP A 28 -13.45 -7.31 -2.95
N THR A 29 -14.31 -6.45 -3.51
CA THR A 29 -14.80 -5.25 -2.84
C THR A 29 -15.72 -5.66 -1.68
N VAL A 30 -15.23 -5.49 -0.45
CA VAL A 30 -15.90 -5.93 0.78
C VAL A 30 -16.75 -4.85 1.45
N TYR A 31 -16.56 -3.59 1.03
CA TYR A 31 -17.35 -2.43 1.42
C TYR A 31 -17.28 -1.36 0.33
N GLN A 32 -18.40 -0.66 0.10
CA GLN A 32 -18.46 0.46 -0.81
C GLN A 32 -19.54 1.46 -0.37
N SER A 33 -19.18 2.73 -0.42
CA SER A 33 -20.04 3.90 -0.33
C SER A 33 -19.63 4.93 -1.39
N ASP A 34 -20.28 6.09 -1.42
CA ASP A 34 -19.89 7.19 -2.31
C ASP A 34 -18.51 7.80 -1.97
N GLN A 35 -18.02 7.57 -0.74
CA GLN A 35 -16.80 8.19 -0.21
C GLN A 35 -15.68 7.20 0.09
N LEU A 36 -15.99 5.91 0.23
CA LEU A 36 -15.04 4.90 0.67
C LEU A 36 -15.29 3.57 -0.06
N ILE A 37 -14.22 3.01 -0.62
CA ILE A 37 -14.17 1.65 -1.15
C ILE A 37 -13.17 0.86 -0.31
N ILE A 38 -13.50 -0.37 0.06
CA ILE A 38 -12.55 -1.28 0.71
C ILE A 38 -12.49 -2.56 -0.10
N THR A 39 -11.30 -2.90 -0.55
CA THR A 39 -11.04 -4.05 -1.41
C THR A 39 -10.04 -4.98 -0.73
N ARG A 40 -10.40 -6.26 -0.63
CA ARG A 40 -9.51 -7.29 -0.10
C ARG A 40 -8.45 -7.64 -1.13
N LEU A 41 -7.18 -7.57 -0.73
CA LEU A 41 -6.04 -7.93 -1.58
C LEU A 41 -5.47 -9.31 -1.22
N SER A 42 -5.51 -9.67 0.05
CA SER A 42 -5.00 -10.95 0.56
C SER A 42 -5.83 -11.41 1.76
N LYS A 43 -5.38 -12.47 2.45
CA LYS A 43 -6.09 -12.99 3.62
C LYS A 43 -6.22 -11.95 4.74
N HIS A 44 -5.19 -11.15 4.97
CA HIS A 44 -5.14 -10.20 6.07
C HIS A 44 -5.08 -8.74 5.61
N SER A 45 -4.80 -8.47 4.33
CA SER A 45 -4.56 -7.10 3.86
C SER A 45 -5.61 -6.62 2.86
N TYR A 46 -5.98 -5.35 3.04
CA TYR A 46 -7.00 -4.66 2.29
C TYR A 46 -6.45 -3.29 1.88
N VAL A 47 -6.93 -2.77 0.75
CA VAL A 47 -6.80 -1.35 0.41
C VAL A 47 -8.11 -0.65 0.75
N HIS A 48 -8.02 0.51 1.38
CA HIS A 48 -9.13 1.45 1.48
C HIS A 48 -8.85 2.62 0.54
N THR A 49 -9.83 2.99 -0.27
CA THR A 49 -9.71 4.08 -1.24
C THR A 49 -10.79 5.11 -0.95
N SER A 50 -10.36 6.34 -0.74
CA SER A 50 -11.23 7.51 -0.54
C SER A 50 -10.85 8.61 -1.53
N TYR A 51 -11.52 9.76 -1.49
CA TYR A 51 -11.35 10.78 -2.51
C TYR A 51 -11.02 12.15 -1.92
N LEU A 52 -9.87 12.69 -2.33
CA LEU A 52 -9.48 14.06 -2.05
C LEU A 52 -9.94 14.97 -3.20
N TYR A 53 -10.49 16.14 -2.88
CA TYR A 53 -10.86 17.14 -3.87
C TYR A 53 -9.81 18.24 -3.89
N THR A 54 -9.06 18.31 -4.99
CA THR A 54 -7.96 19.27 -5.16
C THR A 54 -8.28 20.25 -6.28
N ASN A 55 -7.77 21.47 -6.17
CA ASN A 55 -7.94 22.48 -7.23
C ASN A 55 -7.22 22.08 -8.52
N SER A 56 -6.05 21.43 -8.42
CA SER A 56 -5.18 21.15 -9.56
C SER A 56 -5.45 19.80 -10.24
N PHE A 57 -5.97 18.82 -9.51
CA PHE A 57 -6.16 17.45 -10.00
C PHE A 57 -7.61 16.94 -9.86
N GLY A 58 -8.54 17.79 -9.41
CA GLY A 58 -9.95 17.44 -9.25
C GLY A 58 -10.15 16.38 -8.15
N LYS A 59 -11.03 15.40 -8.41
CA LYS A 59 -11.31 14.28 -7.51
C LYS A 59 -10.23 13.21 -7.66
N VAL A 60 -9.34 13.10 -6.68
CA VAL A 60 -8.18 12.20 -6.69
C VAL A 60 -8.46 11.00 -5.77
N PRO A 61 -8.39 9.75 -6.27
CA PRO A 61 -8.44 8.58 -5.41
C PRO A 61 -7.16 8.45 -4.57
N CYS A 62 -7.32 8.27 -3.27
CA CYS A 62 -6.26 8.14 -2.27
C CYS A 62 -6.38 6.79 -1.58
N ASN A 63 -5.33 5.98 -1.66
CA ASN A 63 -5.27 4.66 -1.07
C ASN A 63 -4.61 4.73 0.31
N GLY A 64 -5.14 3.95 1.24
CA GLY A 64 -4.38 3.47 2.38
C GLY A 64 -4.52 1.95 2.53
N MET A 65 -3.77 1.38 3.47
CA MET A 65 -3.77 -0.08 3.70
C MET A 65 -4.40 -0.40 5.06
N ILE A 66 -5.10 -1.51 5.14
CA ILE A 66 -5.56 -2.11 6.39
C ILE A 66 -4.91 -3.49 6.51
N VAL A 67 -4.33 -3.79 7.67
CA VAL A 67 -3.96 -5.16 8.04
C VAL A 67 -4.86 -5.62 9.17
N LEU A 68 -5.59 -6.71 8.94
CA LEU A 68 -6.58 -7.31 9.84
C LEU A 68 -6.17 -8.74 10.19
N ASN A 69 -6.00 -9.03 11.48
CA ASN A 69 -5.69 -10.38 11.95
C ASN A 69 -6.20 -10.60 13.38
N LYS A 70 -6.84 -11.75 13.63
CA LYS A 70 -7.41 -12.15 14.94
C LYS A 70 -8.12 -10.99 15.68
N ASN A 71 -9.07 -10.34 15.01
CA ASN A 71 -9.85 -9.22 15.57
C ASN A 71 -9.02 -7.99 15.99
N GLU A 72 -7.83 -7.81 15.42
CA GLU A 72 -7.03 -6.60 15.53
C GLU A 72 -6.80 -5.99 14.15
N ALA A 73 -6.75 -4.65 14.09
CA ALA A 73 -6.51 -3.90 12.87
C ALA A 73 -5.39 -2.89 13.06
N VAL A 74 -4.50 -2.77 12.07
CA VAL A 74 -3.61 -1.61 11.90
C VAL A 74 -3.97 -0.95 10.59
N VAL A 75 -4.20 0.36 10.63
CA VAL A 75 -4.55 1.16 9.47
C VAL A 75 -3.34 2.02 9.09
N PHE A 76 -3.06 2.11 7.79
CA PHE A 76 -2.06 2.97 7.19
C PHE A 76 -2.78 3.99 6.31
N ASP A 77 -2.46 5.26 6.56
CA ASP A 77 -3.14 6.44 6.04
C ASP A 77 -4.64 6.50 6.38
N THR A 78 -5.12 7.71 6.69
CA THR A 78 -6.55 7.92 6.89
C THR A 78 -7.24 8.07 5.55
N PRO A 79 -8.55 7.78 5.44
CA PRO A 79 -9.35 8.38 4.39
C PRO A 79 -9.21 9.92 4.37
N ALA A 80 -9.55 10.54 3.24
CA ALA A 80 -9.29 11.95 2.96
C ALA A 80 -9.95 12.94 3.96
N ASN A 81 -10.95 12.52 4.73
CA ASN A 81 -11.62 13.38 5.72
C ASN A 81 -12.24 12.58 6.89
N ASP A 82 -12.71 13.31 7.91
CA ASP A 82 -13.35 12.74 9.10
C ASP A 82 -14.60 11.89 8.78
N THR A 83 -15.38 12.21 7.74
CA THR A 83 -16.62 11.49 7.40
C THR A 83 -16.30 10.10 6.87
N SER A 84 -15.49 10.02 5.80
CA SER A 84 -15.02 8.75 5.23
C SER A 84 -14.19 7.94 6.25
N THR A 85 -13.48 8.62 7.16
CA THR A 85 -12.76 7.94 8.24
C THR A 85 -13.68 7.30 9.28
N LYS A 86 -14.79 7.95 9.63
CA LYS A 86 -15.81 7.33 10.50
C LYS A 86 -16.45 6.12 9.84
N GLU A 87 -16.67 6.14 8.53
CA GLU A 87 -17.14 4.96 7.79
C GLU A 87 -16.15 3.79 7.90
N LEU A 88 -14.85 4.06 7.69
CA LEU A 88 -13.80 3.05 7.86
C LEU A 88 -13.76 2.48 9.28
N ILE A 89 -13.77 3.35 10.30
CA ILE A 89 -13.79 2.93 11.71
C ILE A 89 -15.01 2.07 12.01
N ASN A 90 -16.20 2.47 11.53
CA ASN A 90 -17.43 1.72 11.72
C ASN A 90 -17.38 0.35 11.04
N TRP A 91 -16.82 0.27 9.83
CA TRP A 91 -16.62 -1.01 9.16
C TRP A 91 -15.72 -1.95 9.98
N LEU A 92 -14.58 -1.45 10.48
CA LEU A 92 -13.66 -2.20 11.33
C LEU A 92 -14.31 -2.68 12.64
N GLN A 93 -15.07 -1.80 13.31
CA GLN A 93 -15.67 -2.10 14.61
C GLN A 93 -16.92 -2.96 14.52
N LEU A 94 -17.82 -2.66 13.60
CA LEU A 94 -19.16 -3.26 13.57
C LEU A 94 -19.20 -4.51 12.69
N LYS A 95 -18.52 -4.48 11.54
CA LYS A 95 -18.52 -5.60 10.58
C LYS A 95 -17.39 -6.58 10.87
N GLU A 96 -16.15 -6.09 10.92
CA GLU A 96 -14.97 -6.94 11.18
C GLU A 96 -14.75 -7.22 12.67
N LYS A 97 -15.50 -6.57 13.57
CA LYS A 97 -15.42 -6.73 15.03
C LYS A 97 -13.97 -6.70 15.52
N SER A 98 -13.20 -5.77 14.98
CA SER A 98 -11.75 -5.73 15.14
C SER A 98 -11.33 -4.47 15.87
N LYS A 99 -10.49 -4.61 16.91
CA LYS A 99 -9.92 -3.48 17.64
C LYS A 99 -8.86 -2.78 16.79
N ILE A 100 -9.00 -1.47 16.59
CA ILE A 100 -7.96 -0.67 15.94
C ILE A 100 -6.79 -0.49 16.92
N LYS A 101 -5.67 -1.11 16.59
CA LYS A 101 -4.43 -1.11 17.39
C LYS A 101 -3.53 0.06 17.08
N ALA A 102 -3.58 0.58 15.86
CA ALA A 102 -2.84 1.76 15.43
C ALA A 102 -3.42 2.35 14.14
N ILE A 103 -3.26 3.67 13.99
CA ILE A 103 -3.32 4.39 12.71
C ILE A 103 -1.93 4.97 12.43
N VAL A 104 -1.42 4.79 11.21
CA VAL A 104 -0.07 5.20 10.81
C VAL A 104 -0.15 6.04 9.54
N PRO A 105 -0.18 7.38 9.65
CA PRO A 105 0.06 8.26 8.50
C PRO A 105 1.49 8.06 7.98
N THR A 106 1.64 7.86 6.67
CA THR A 106 2.91 7.56 6.02
C THR A 106 3.75 8.79 5.72
N HIS A 107 3.11 9.95 5.59
CA HIS A 107 3.75 11.26 5.49
C HIS A 107 2.77 12.37 5.87
N PHE A 108 3.22 13.63 5.90
CA PHE A 108 2.47 14.76 6.47
C PHE A 108 1.32 15.34 5.62
N HIS A 109 1.05 14.83 4.41
CA HIS A 109 0.01 15.37 3.53
C HIS A 109 -1.41 14.97 3.99
N GLU A 110 -2.41 15.69 3.45
CA GLU A 110 -3.82 15.56 3.84
C GLU A 110 -4.42 14.19 3.49
N ASP A 111 -3.99 13.55 2.40
CA ASP A 111 -4.40 12.18 2.03
C ASP A 111 -3.89 11.11 3.03
N CYS A 112 -3.05 11.49 3.99
CA CYS A 112 -2.56 10.61 5.05
C CYS A 112 -3.11 10.98 6.44
N LEU A 113 -3.34 12.27 6.71
CA LEU A 113 -3.77 12.79 8.03
C LEU A 113 -5.18 13.40 8.06
N GLY A 114 -5.84 13.58 6.92
CA GLY A 114 -7.08 14.37 6.79
C GLY A 114 -8.22 13.88 7.68
N GLY A 115 -8.23 12.60 8.03
CA GLY A 115 -9.19 12.00 8.96
C GLY A 115 -8.64 11.66 10.35
N LEU A 116 -7.43 12.09 10.71
CA LEU A 116 -6.76 11.62 11.93
C LEU A 116 -7.53 12.01 13.20
N LYS A 117 -8.25 13.13 13.16
CA LYS A 117 -9.11 13.57 14.26
C LYS A 117 -10.20 12.55 14.58
N ALA A 118 -10.85 11.96 13.58
CA ALA A 118 -11.84 10.90 13.79
C ALA A 118 -11.24 9.66 14.49
N PHE A 119 -10.01 9.25 14.13
CA PHE A 119 -9.31 8.16 14.83
C PHE A 119 -9.01 8.51 16.30
N HIS A 120 -8.61 9.75 16.60
CA HIS A 120 -8.35 10.19 17.97
C HIS A 120 -9.64 10.29 18.81
N GLN A 121 -10.75 10.72 18.20
CA GLN A 121 -12.06 10.68 18.86
C GLN A 121 -12.48 9.25 19.22
N TYR A 122 -12.07 8.28 18.39
CA TYR A 122 -12.21 6.85 18.67
C TYR A 122 -11.14 6.29 19.64
N GLN A 123 -10.22 7.13 20.13
CA GLN A 123 -9.11 6.76 21.02
C GLN A 123 -8.12 5.75 20.41
N ALA A 124 -8.01 5.70 19.07
CA ALA A 124 -6.97 4.91 18.41
C ALA A 124 -5.59 5.57 18.61
N PRO A 125 -4.54 4.83 19.03
CA PRO A 125 -3.20 5.37 19.10
C PRO A 125 -2.66 5.61 17.69
N SER A 126 -1.96 6.72 17.51
CA SER A 126 -1.40 7.10 16.21
C SER A 126 0.12 7.15 16.27
N TYR A 127 0.76 6.61 15.23
CA TYR A 127 2.21 6.53 15.14
C TYR A 127 2.67 7.14 13.83
N ALA A 128 3.75 7.92 13.84
CA ALA A 128 4.34 8.44 12.62
C ALA A 128 5.85 8.67 12.79
N ASN A 129 6.54 8.87 11.68
CA ASN A 129 7.92 9.36 11.71
C ASN A 129 7.95 10.70 12.48
N ASN A 130 8.95 10.90 13.33
CA ASN A 130 9.13 12.16 14.06
C ASN A 130 9.14 13.39 13.13
N LEU A 131 9.66 13.23 11.91
CA LEU A 131 9.62 14.29 10.90
C LEU A 131 8.20 14.58 10.40
N THR A 132 7.34 13.57 10.26
CA THR A 132 5.91 13.75 9.94
C THR A 132 5.22 14.60 11.01
N ILE A 133 5.47 14.33 12.30
CA ILE A 133 4.88 15.11 13.39
C ILE A 133 5.33 16.58 13.32
N THR A 134 6.60 16.82 13.02
CA THR A 134 7.15 18.18 12.89
C THR A 134 6.53 18.92 11.71
N LEU A 135 6.42 18.28 10.54
CA LEU A 135 5.86 18.88 9.34
C LEU A 135 4.34 19.10 9.47
N ALA A 136 3.61 18.13 10.02
CA ALA A 136 2.18 18.26 10.29
C ALA A 136 1.89 19.42 11.25
N LYS A 137 2.74 19.65 12.26
CA LYS A 137 2.62 20.79 13.18
C LYS A 137 2.81 22.12 12.47
N ALA A 138 3.76 22.22 11.55
CA ALA A 138 3.97 23.41 10.74
C ALA A 138 2.77 23.73 9.84
N GLN A 139 2.06 22.69 9.37
CA GLN A 139 0.83 22.81 8.57
C GLN A 139 -0.46 22.89 9.41
N GLN A 140 -0.36 22.92 10.74
CA GLN A 140 -1.50 22.97 11.65
C GLN A 140 -2.47 21.78 11.53
N TYR A 141 -1.99 20.62 11.08
CA TYR A 141 -2.78 19.39 11.06
C TYR A 141 -2.94 18.77 12.45
N THR A 142 -3.89 17.84 12.56
CA THR A 142 -3.98 16.95 13.73
C THR A 142 -2.70 16.12 13.81
N LEU A 143 -2.08 16.02 14.99
CA LEU A 143 -0.75 15.43 15.14
C LEU A 143 -0.80 13.96 15.58
N PRO A 144 -0.02 13.08 14.96
CA PRO A 144 0.23 11.76 15.52
C PRO A 144 0.78 11.85 16.95
N THR A 145 0.31 10.95 17.82
CA THR A 145 0.58 10.99 19.26
C THR A 145 1.86 10.28 19.67
N ASN A 146 2.39 9.41 18.82
CA ASN A 146 3.62 8.66 19.05
C ASN A 146 4.57 8.82 17.87
N GLY A 147 5.81 9.20 18.14
CA GLY A 147 6.84 9.37 17.13
C GLY A 147 7.84 8.21 17.10
N PHE A 148 8.40 7.92 15.93
CA PHE A 148 9.55 7.02 15.79
C PHE A 148 10.60 7.58 14.82
N THR A 149 11.81 7.02 14.89
CA THR A 149 12.91 7.35 13.96
C THR A 149 13.42 6.06 13.34
N GLY A 150 13.58 6.04 12.01
CA GLY A 150 14.14 4.91 11.27
C GLY A 150 13.14 3.77 11.07
N GLU A 151 12.79 3.05 12.13
CA GLU A 151 11.89 1.89 12.06
C GLU A 151 10.98 1.81 13.30
N LEU A 152 9.74 1.38 13.06
CA LEU A 152 8.78 0.98 14.08
C LEU A 152 8.26 -0.42 13.73
N MET A 153 8.17 -1.28 14.75
CA MET A 153 7.51 -2.58 14.63
C MET A 153 6.22 -2.57 15.44
N LEU A 154 5.12 -2.92 14.79
CA LEU A 154 3.81 -3.10 15.42
C LEU A 154 3.39 -4.57 15.31
N THR A 155 2.42 -4.97 16.13
CA THR A 155 1.83 -6.31 16.07
C THR A 155 0.34 -6.25 15.77
N VAL A 156 -0.16 -7.23 15.02
CA VAL A 156 -1.57 -7.43 14.69
C VAL A 156 -1.91 -8.93 14.73
N GLY A 157 -2.75 -9.34 15.67
CA GLY A 157 -3.10 -10.76 15.87
C GLY A 157 -1.89 -11.66 16.18
N GLY A 158 -0.81 -11.07 16.71
CA GLY A 158 0.48 -11.74 16.99
C GLY A 158 1.49 -11.73 15.84
N GLU A 159 1.11 -11.26 14.64
CA GLU A 159 2.01 -11.09 13.49
C GLU A 159 2.65 -9.70 13.51
N LYS A 160 3.85 -9.56 12.92
CA LYS A 160 4.61 -8.30 12.92
C LYS A 160 4.35 -7.49 11.65
N ILE A 161 4.23 -6.17 11.79
CA ILE A 161 4.27 -5.21 10.69
C ILE A 161 5.45 -4.27 10.92
N TYR A 162 6.20 -3.96 9.86
CA TYR A 162 7.37 -3.09 9.89
C TYR A 162 7.08 -1.79 9.17
N ILE A 163 7.25 -0.65 9.84
CA ILE A 163 7.12 0.69 9.28
C ILE A 163 8.50 1.30 9.24
N ARG A 164 8.99 1.69 8.06
CA ARG A 164 10.40 2.08 7.89
C ARG A 164 10.56 3.32 7.02
N PHE A 165 11.45 4.19 7.46
CA PHE A 165 11.98 5.30 6.68
C PHE A 165 13.21 4.83 5.90
N PHE A 166 13.13 4.83 4.56
CA PHE A 166 14.23 4.45 3.67
C PHE A 166 14.99 5.66 3.10
N GLY A 167 14.57 6.88 3.42
CA GLY A 167 15.05 8.12 2.82
C GLY A 167 13.91 8.93 2.20
N GLU A 168 14.25 10.11 1.72
CA GLU A 168 13.30 11.05 1.11
C GLU A 168 12.83 10.57 -0.27
N GLY A 169 11.69 11.08 -0.73
CA GLY A 169 11.20 10.82 -2.08
C GLY A 169 10.05 11.74 -2.42
N HIS A 170 8.80 11.26 -2.25
CA HIS A 170 7.59 12.10 -2.39
C HIS A 170 7.58 13.23 -1.38
N THR A 171 8.04 12.95 -0.16
CA THR A 171 8.31 13.95 0.87
C THR A 171 9.61 13.63 1.60
N LYS A 172 10.01 14.49 2.54
CA LYS A 172 11.19 14.28 3.38
C LYS A 172 10.96 13.23 4.47
N ASP A 173 9.71 12.95 4.80
CA ASP A 173 9.30 12.13 5.94
C ASP A 173 8.67 10.79 5.58
N ASN A 174 8.40 10.54 4.28
CA ASN A 174 7.67 9.35 3.82
C ASN A 174 8.21 8.04 4.38
N VAL A 175 7.33 7.18 4.87
CA VAL A 175 7.66 5.82 5.30
C VAL A 175 6.87 4.80 4.50
N VAL A 176 7.37 3.57 4.46
CA VAL A 176 6.65 2.42 3.89
C VAL A 176 6.28 1.44 4.99
N ALA A 177 5.19 0.70 4.80
CA ALA A 177 4.78 -0.37 5.71
C ALA A 177 4.86 -1.73 5.01
N TYR A 178 5.56 -2.68 5.63
CA TYR A 178 5.73 -4.04 5.13
C TYR A 178 5.12 -5.05 6.09
N PHE A 179 4.21 -5.87 5.58
CA PHE A 179 3.60 -6.99 6.32
C PHE A 179 4.09 -8.32 5.74
N PRO A 180 5.04 -9.01 6.41
CA PRO A 180 5.70 -10.20 5.85
C PRO A 180 4.77 -11.39 5.62
N THR A 181 3.76 -11.57 6.48
CA THR A 181 2.85 -12.73 6.41
C THR A 181 2.13 -12.81 5.06
N ASP A 182 1.77 -11.65 4.48
CA ASP A 182 1.14 -11.57 3.16
C ASP A 182 2.12 -11.12 2.06
N GLN A 183 3.39 -10.88 2.40
CA GLN A 183 4.43 -10.36 1.50
C GLN A 183 3.97 -9.08 0.77
N ILE A 184 3.34 -8.17 1.51
CA ILE A 184 2.72 -6.96 0.99
C ILE A 184 3.40 -5.70 1.51
N LEU A 185 3.59 -4.73 0.62
CA LEU A 185 4.12 -3.41 0.92
C LEU A 185 3.06 -2.34 0.63
N PHE A 186 2.76 -1.51 1.61
CA PHE A 186 2.16 -0.21 1.37
C PHE A 186 3.27 0.82 1.17
N GLY A 187 3.38 1.28 -0.07
CA GLY A 187 4.40 2.23 -0.48
C GLY A 187 4.01 3.69 -0.25
N GLY A 188 2.73 3.97 -0.01
CA GLY A 188 2.21 5.35 0.03
C GLY A 188 2.54 6.11 -1.26
N CYS A 189 2.52 7.44 -1.20
CA CYS A 189 2.75 8.31 -2.35
C CYS A 189 4.18 8.27 -2.91
N LEU A 190 5.11 7.63 -2.17
CA LEU A 190 6.47 7.32 -2.61
C LEU A 190 6.48 6.34 -3.79
N ILE A 191 5.51 5.43 -3.89
CA ILE A 191 5.40 4.47 -4.99
C ILE A 191 4.28 4.90 -5.94
N LYS A 192 4.57 4.90 -7.25
CA LYS A 192 3.61 5.20 -8.30
C LYS A 192 3.04 3.91 -8.90
N GLU A 193 1.77 3.95 -9.29
CA GLU A 193 1.19 2.92 -10.16
C GLU A 193 1.88 2.89 -11.53
N LEU A 194 1.60 1.86 -12.33
CA LEU A 194 2.10 1.80 -13.70
C LEU A 194 1.51 2.94 -14.55
N ASP A 195 2.31 3.46 -15.46
CA ASP A 195 1.96 4.54 -16.41
C ASP A 195 1.55 5.88 -15.78
N ALA A 196 1.66 6.02 -14.46
CA ALA A 196 1.42 7.28 -13.76
C ALA A 196 2.48 8.35 -14.06
N THR A 197 2.04 9.61 -14.12
CA THR A 197 2.98 10.74 -14.14
C THR A 197 3.64 10.94 -12.77
N LYS A 198 4.62 11.85 -12.69
CA LYS A 198 5.32 12.17 -11.45
C LYS A 198 4.40 12.71 -10.34
N GLY A 199 3.25 13.30 -10.72
CA GLY A 199 2.30 13.89 -9.77
C GLY A 199 2.84 15.17 -9.12
N PHE A 200 2.39 15.44 -7.89
CA PHE A 200 2.82 16.60 -7.12
C PHE A 200 4.25 16.44 -6.59
N LEU A 201 5.11 17.44 -6.82
CA LEU A 201 6.53 17.42 -6.47
C LEU A 201 6.95 18.57 -5.52
N GLY A 202 6.00 19.34 -4.99
CA GLY A 202 6.31 20.56 -4.21
C GLY A 202 7.16 20.30 -2.97
N ASP A 203 7.00 19.13 -2.34
CA ASP A 203 7.74 18.70 -1.16
C ASP A 203 8.74 17.55 -1.45
N ALA A 204 8.88 17.18 -2.73
CA ALA A 204 9.62 16.00 -3.13
C ALA A 204 11.13 16.25 -3.21
N ASN A 205 11.90 15.21 -2.88
CA ASN A 205 13.33 15.14 -3.20
C ASN A 205 13.56 14.20 -4.39
N VAL A 206 13.28 14.73 -5.58
CA VAL A 206 13.42 13.98 -6.84
C VAL A 206 14.83 13.48 -7.13
N LYS A 207 15.86 14.07 -6.50
CA LYS A 207 17.27 13.69 -6.73
C LYS A 207 17.63 12.35 -6.08
N VAL A 208 16.91 11.94 -5.04
CA VAL A 208 17.20 10.72 -4.26
C VAL A 208 16.07 9.69 -4.32
N TRP A 209 14.90 10.07 -4.83
CA TRP A 209 13.70 9.24 -4.86
C TRP A 209 13.95 7.84 -5.46
N SER A 210 14.57 7.75 -6.64
CA SER A 210 14.89 6.46 -7.27
C SER A 210 15.76 5.57 -6.39
N ALA A 211 16.84 6.10 -5.80
CA ALA A 211 17.72 5.37 -4.90
C ALA A 211 17.03 4.90 -3.60
N THR A 212 16.08 5.69 -3.09
CA THR A 212 15.24 5.30 -1.95
C THR A 212 14.36 4.10 -2.30
N VAL A 213 13.74 4.09 -3.49
CA VAL A 213 12.90 2.97 -3.93
C VAL A 213 13.73 1.73 -4.27
N GLU A 214 14.95 1.89 -4.80
CA GLU A 214 15.91 0.78 -4.96
C GLU A 214 16.25 0.12 -3.63
N SER A 215 16.45 0.92 -2.57
CA SER A 215 16.74 0.43 -1.22
C SER A 215 15.57 -0.38 -0.63
N ILE A 216 14.34 0.03 -0.91
CA ILE A 216 13.12 -0.72 -0.55
C ILE A 216 13.09 -2.05 -1.30
N LYS A 217 13.27 -2.03 -2.63
CA LYS A 217 13.25 -3.24 -3.47
C LYS A 217 14.29 -4.26 -2.99
N LYS A 218 15.51 -3.81 -2.68
CA LYS A 218 16.59 -4.66 -2.16
C LYS A 218 16.26 -5.27 -0.80
N SER A 219 15.56 -4.53 0.06
CA SER A 219 15.22 -4.97 1.41
C SER A 219 14.09 -6.00 1.44
N TYR A 220 13.22 -6.00 0.42
CA TYR A 220 12.04 -6.87 0.36
C TYR A 220 11.96 -7.64 -0.98
N PRO A 221 12.89 -8.56 -1.26
CA PRO A 221 12.94 -9.28 -2.54
C PRO A 221 11.75 -10.24 -2.77
N GLY A 222 11.02 -10.60 -1.72
CA GLY A 222 9.89 -11.54 -1.77
C GLY A 222 8.51 -10.88 -1.93
N LEU A 223 8.45 -9.58 -2.26
CA LEU A 223 7.18 -8.86 -2.39
C LEU A 223 6.28 -9.45 -3.46
N LYS A 224 5.02 -9.70 -3.09
CA LYS A 224 3.96 -10.13 -3.99
C LYS A 224 3.04 -8.99 -4.38
N ILE A 225 2.67 -8.17 -3.40
CA ILE A 225 1.71 -7.08 -3.57
C ILE A 225 2.35 -5.77 -3.14
N VAL A 226 2.17 -4.73 -3.96
CA VAL A 226 2.63 -3.37 -3.70
C VAL A 226 1.44 -2.43 -3.91
N ILE A 227 1.11 -1.66 -2.88
CA ILE A 227 0.01 -0.70 -2.91
C ILE A 227 0.62 0.72 -3.01
N PRO A 228 0.39 1.47 -4.10
CA PRO A 228 0.77 2.87 -4.21
C PRO A 228 -0.23 3.78 -3.46
N GLY A 229 0.17 5.01 -3.15
CA GLY A 229 -0.71 5.99 -2.50
C GLY A 229 -1.86 6.47 -3.39
N HIS A 230 -1.69 6.38 -4.71
CA HIS A 230 -2.75 6.64 -5.69
C HIS A 230 -2.70 5.58 -6.80
N GLY A 231 -3.86 5.21 -7.30
CA GLY A 231 -3.98 4.29 -8.42
C GLY A 231 -4.10 2.82 -8.05
N GLU A 232 -3.84 1.93 -8.99
CA GLU A 232 -4.06 0.50 -8.81
C GLU A 232 -2.92 -0.19 -8.04
N PRO A 233 -3.23 -1.01 -7.02
CA PRO A 233 -2.26 -1.95 -6.46
C PRO A 233 -1.72 -2.90 -7.52
N GLY A 234 -0.45 -3.28 -7.39
CA GLY A 234 0.20 -4.21 -8.29
C GLY A 234 1.22 -5.08 -7.58
N ASN A 235 2.31 -5.40 -8.26
CA ASN A 235 3.41 -6.20 -7.73
C ASN A 235 4.71 -5.38 -7.73
N ILE A 236 5.85 -6.06 -7.61
CA ILE A 236 7.19 -5.45 -7.61
C ILE A 236 7.47 -4.54 -8.83
N ALA A 237 6.74 -4.72 -9.94
CA ALA A 237 6.85 -3.87 -11.13
C ALA A 237 6.54 -2.39 -10.85
N LEU A 238 5.75 -2.07 -9.83
CA LEU A 238 5.51 -0.68 -9.41
C LEU A 238 6.77 -0.03 -8.84
N LEU A 239 7.59 -0.79 -8.11
CA LEU A 239 8.89 -0.30 -7.63
C LEU A 239 9.81 -0.03 -8.82
N ASP A 240 9.87 -0.96 -9.77
CA ASP A 240 10.68 -0.82 -10.99
C ASP A 240 10.23 0.35 -11.86
N TYR A 241 8.93 0.54 -12.00
CA TYR A 241 8.36 1.68 -12.70
C TYR A 241 8.73 2.99 -12.01
N THR A 242 8.53 3.09 -10.69
CA THR A 242 8.85 4.29 -9.92
C THR A 242 10.34 4.63 -9.97
N ILE A 243 11.23 3.63 -9.90
CA ILE A 243 12.68 3.83 -10.05
C ILE A 243 13.00 4.47 -11.40
N ARG A 244 12.46 3.94 -12.51
CA ARG A 244 12.66 4.50 -13.85
C ARG A 244 12.07 5.89 -14.01
N LEU A 245 10.90 6.14 -13.42
CA LEU A 245 10.23 7.44 -13.51
C LEU A 245 11.06 8.57 -12.89
N PHE A 246 11.86 8.25 -11.87
CA PHE A 246 12.72 9.19 -11.13
C PHE A 246 14.22 8.91 -11.27
N SER A 247 14.63 8.09 -12.25
CA SER A 247 16.05 7.95 -12.58
C SER A 247 16.55 9.26 -13.20
N LYS A 248 17.80 9.62 -12.93
CA LYS A 248 18.45 10.71 -13.67
C LYS A 248 18.59 10.27 -15.12
N GLU A 249 18.26 11.16 -16.06
CA GLU A 249 18.73 11.04 -17.44
C GLU A 249 20.26 11.06 -17.50
#